data_AF-A0A444WQQ3-F1
#
_entry.id   AF-A0A444WQQ3-F1
#
_cell.length_a   1.000
_cell.length_b   1.000
_cell.length_c   1.000
_cell.angle_alpha   90.00
_cell.angle_beta   90.00
_cell.angle_gamma   90.00
#
_symmetry.space_group_name_H-M   'P 1'
#
loop_
_entity.id
_entity.type
_entity.pdbx_description
1 polymer ?
#
loop_
_entity_poly.entity_id
_entity_poly.type
_entity_poly.pdbx_seq_one_letter_code
_entity_poly.pdbx_strand_id
1 'polypeptide(L)'
;MTYREDEDDATYVKEVDPSPTFRIHVDDDNGDYVKLSSSPQEEEENPSPPSRLAGVPVWYLVKLSVTCTCLAIAGFFLFKWLGPPFIEKVIIPLINWEEETFSPPVLAALMFASVALFPVFFLPSSPTMWMTGMSFGYVVGYMIIVSGVAIGVSLPFFIGSFFHRRIEEWLEKYPKRAAVLKAAGGGNWFHQFKAVALIRISPFPYILYNYCAVATEVQYWPYLLGSLVGMQFDIITSIYTGILIRAFASVHKENTLSSAAPHVSVTLVGFSMIVGTVIFFTVYAKRQLRELQKEDQRLLG
;
A
#
# COMPACT_ATOMS: atom_id res chain seq x y z
N MET A 1 -4.34 -75.11 56.37
CA MET A 1 -3.91 -76.29 55.59
C MET A 1 -3.79 -75.84 54.13
N THR A 2 -2.61 -75.65 53.52
CA THR A 2 -1.43 -76.56 53.27
C THR A 2 -1.67 -77.45 52.05
N TYR A 3 -0.82 -77.54 51.01
CA TYR A 3 0.47 -76.87 50.62
C TYR A 3 0.23 -76.08 49.29
N ARG A 4 1.06 -75.17 48.74
CA ARG A 4 2.53 -75.12 48.47
C ARG A 4 3.01 -76.16 47.43
N GLU A 5 3.98 -75.86 46.55
CA GLU A 5 4.98 -74.76 46.60
C GLU A 5 4.67 -73.53 45.70
N ASP A 6 5.28 -73.16 44.56
CA ASP A 6 6.32 -73.72 43.65
C ASP A 6 7.04 -72.56 42.87
N GLU A 7 8.08 -72.81 42.05
CA GLU A 7 9.03 -71.78 41.51
C GLU A 7 9.12 -71.66 39.97
N ASP A 8 9.38 -70.45 39.45
CA ASP A 8 10.53 -70.13 38.55
C ASP A 8 10.70 -68.59 38.37
N ASP A 9 11.94 -68.07 38.25
CA ASP A 9 12.28 -66.63 38.17
C ASP A 9 13.04 -66.26 36.88
N ALA A 10 12.75 -65.06 36.33
CA ALA A 10 13.48 -64.46 35.22
C ALA A 10 13.32 -62.92 35.18
N THR A 11 13.75 -62.22 36.23
CA THR A 11 13.74 -60.75 36.27
C THR A 11 14.74 -60.13 35.27
N TYR A 12 14.23 -59.51 34.19
CA TYR A 12 15.07 -58.79 33.20
C TYR A 12 15.09 -57.27 33.42
N VAL A 13 16.18 -56.77 34.01
CA VAL A 13 16.57 -55.36 34.00
C VAL A 13 17.81 -55.18 33.13
N LYS A 14 17.82 -54.15 32.28
CA LYS A 14 19.02 -53.66 31.57
C LYS A 14 18.80 -52.18 31.26
N GLU A 15 19.25 -51.31 32.17
CA GLU A 15 20.56 -50.63 32.13
C GLU A 15 20.69 -49.63 30.97
N VAL A 16 21.00 -48.38 31.35
CA VAL A 16 21.18 -47.22 30.46
C VAL A 16 22.56 -46.63 30.74
N ASP A 17 23.44 -46.60 29.74
CA ASP A 17 24.60 -45.69 29.67
C ASP A 17 25.12 -45.60 28.20
N PRO A 18 26.12 -44.77 27.82
CA PRO A 18 25.79 -43.49 27.22
C PRO A 18 26.54 -43.17 25.90
N SER A 19 26.50 -41.89 25.53
CA SER A 19 27.08 -41.26 24.33
C SER A 19 28.52 -41.68 23.96
N PRO A 20 28.83 -41.84 22.66
CA PRO A 20 30.18 -42.17 22.20
C PRO A 20 31.13 -40.98 22.33
N THR A 21 32.05 -41.04 23.29
CA THR A 21 33.15 -40.07 23.43
C THR A 21 34.28 -40.40 22.45
N PHE A 22 34.41 -39.64 21.37
CA PHE A 22 35.50 -39.82 20.40
C PHE A 22 36.85 -39.35 20.98
N ARG A 23 37.77 -40.29 21.20
CA ARG A 23 39.15 -39.98 21.63
C ARG A 23 40.05 -39.82 20.40
N ILE A 24 40.77 -38.71 20.34
CA ILE A 24 41.85 -38.51 19.37
C ILE A 24 43.08 -39.30 19.83
N HIS A 25 43.67 -40.08 18.92
CA HIS A 25 45.03 -40.60 19.05
C HIS A 25 45.94 -39.71 18.20
N VAL A 26 47.12 -39.38 18.71
CA VAL A 26 48.16 -38.66 17.98
C VAL A 26 49.38 -39.57 17.94
N ASP A 27 49.76 -39.97 16.74
CA ASP A 27 51.08 -40.51 16.42
C ASP A 27 51.73 -39.54 15.43
N ASP A 28 52.97 -39.16 15.71
CA ASP A 28 53.78 -38.23 14.91
C ASP A 28 54.69 -38.97 13.91
N ASP A 29 55.06 -38.27 12.83
CA ASP A 29 56.23 -38.50 11.96
C ASP A 29 56.30 -39.87 11.22
N ASN A 30 56.44 -40.00 9.91
CA ASN A 30 57.32 -39.29 8.98
C ASN A 30 56.86 -39.58 7.53
N GLY A 31 57.24 -38.77 6.55
CA GLY A 31 56.62 -38.77 5.23
C GLY A 31 57.29 -39.63 4.15
N ASP A 32 56.53 -39.94 3.09
CA ASP A 32 56.94 -39.60 1.73
C ASP A 32 55.71 -39.44 0.81
N TYR A 33 55.60 -38.31 0.10
CA TYR A 33 54.54 -38.10 -0.90
C TYR A 33 55.03 -37.24 -2.08
N VAL A 34 54.70 -37.71 -3.29
CA VAL A 34 55.26 -37.23 -4.56
C VAL A 34 54.77 -35.81 -4.90
N LYS A 35 55.72 -34.94 -5.26
CA LYS A 35 55.43 -33.63 -5.87
C LYS A 35 54.62 -33.77 -7.17
N LEU A 36 53.44 -33.14 -7.20
CA LEU A 36 52.84 -32.62 -8.43
C LEU A 36 52.79 -31.08 -8.36
N SER A 37 52.82 -30.45 -9.53
CA SER A 37 53.19 -29.06 -9.75
C SER A 37 52.31 -28.01 -9.04
N SER A 38 52.97 -27.06 -8.36
CA SER A 38 52.47 -25.69 -8.15
C SER A 38 52.38 -24.95 -9.52
N SER A 39 51.76 -23.79 -9.69
CA SER A 39 51.44 -22.65 -8.80
C SER A 39 50.25 -21.85 -9.40
N PRO A 40 49.72 -20.76 -8.78
CA PRO A 40 50.01 -20.20 -7.45
C PRO A 40 48.77 -20.12 -6.53
N GLN A 41 48.99 -19.64 -5.30
CA GLN A 41 47.94 -19.29 -4.31
C GLN A 41 47.28 -17.94 -4.66
N GLU A 42 46.09 -17.67 -4.12
CA GLU A 42 45.91 -16.64 -3.09
C GLU A 42 44.53 -16.73 -2.37
N GLU A 43 44.61 -16.63 -1.04
CA GLU A 43 43.63 -16.24 0.00
C GLU A 43 42.18 -16.80 0.06
N GLU A 44 41.78 -17.21 1.27
CA GLU A 44 40.39 -17.42 1.67
C GLU A 44 39.70 -16.07 1.95
N GLU A 45 38.80 -15.60 1.06
CA GLU A 45 37.96 -14.45 1.39
C GLU A 45 36.61 -14.87 2.02
N ASN A 46 36.51 -14.59 3.32
CA ASN A 46 35.32 -14.61 4.16
C ASN A 46 34.01 -14.19 3.43
N PRO A 47 32.91 -14.96 3.48
CA PRO A 47 31.67 -14.65 2.74
C PRO A 47 30.95 -13.42 3.28
N SER A 48 31.37 -12.25 2.79
CA SER A 48 30.70 -10.97 3.00
C SER A 48 29.23 -11.00 2.52
N PRO A 49 28.32 -10.24 3.15
CA PRO A 49 26.90 -10.28 2.80
C PRO A 49 26.67 -9.86 1.34
N PRO A 50 25.64 -10.39 0.66
CA PRO A 50 25.47 -10.26 -0.80
C PRO A 50 25.17 -8.81 -1.24
N SER A 51 26.23 -8.03 -1.37
CA SER A 51 26.26 -6.61 -1.77
C SER A 51 26.05 -6.39 -3.27
N ARG A 52 25.22 -7.24 -3.90
CA ARG A 52 24.93 -7.20 -5.33
C ARG A 52 23.45 -6.93 -5.57
N LEU A 53 23.10 -5.64 -5.62
CA LEU A 53 22.02 -5.19 -6.48
C LEU A 53 22.37 -5.66 -7.90
N ALA A 54 21.69 -6.68 -8.40
CA ALA A 54 21.98 -7.25 -9.72
C ALA A 54 21.85 -6.13 -10.78
N GLY A 55 22.96 -5.83 -11.45
CA GLY A 55 23.04 -4.70 -12.37
C GLY A 55 22.05 -4.85 -13.51
N VAL A 56 20.95 -4.09 -13.46
CA VAL A 56 19.91 -4.12 -14.51
C VAL A 56 20.59 -3.77 -15.83
N PRO A 57 20.56 -4.65 -16.85
CA PRO A 57 21.38 -4.48 -18.04
C PRO A 57 21.00 -3.18 -18.75
N VAL A 58 22.01 -2.41 -19.17
CA VAL A 58 21.84 -1.05 -19.73
C VAL A 58 20.84 -1.04 -20.90
N TRP A 59 20.84 -2.09 -21.73
CA TRP A 59 19.87 -2.26 -22.82
C TRP A 59 18.41 -2.34 -22.33
N TYR A 60 18.14 -2.97 -21.18
CA TYR A 60 16.81 -3.00 -20.56
C TYR A 60 16.42 -1.61 -20.04
N LEU A 61 17.35 -0.86 -19.44
CA LEU A 61 17.11 0.53 -19.02
C LEU A 61 16.81 1.45 -20.22
N VAL A 62 17.54 1.29 -21.33
CA VAL A 62 17.26 2.00 -22.59
C VAL A 62 15.90 1.62 -23.15
N LYS A 63 15.58 0.32 -23.24
CA LYS A 63 14.29 -0.16 -23.75
C LYS A 63 13.11 0.29 -22.89
N LEU A 64 13.27 0.29 -21.56
CA LEU A 64 12.31 0.84 -20.61
C LEU A 64 12.13 2.36 -20.81
N SER A 65 13.22 3.12 -20.93
CA SER A 65 13.20 4.56 -21.18
C SER A 65 12.46 4.92 -22.48
N VAL A 66 12.79 4.24 -23.59
CA VAL A 66 12.10 4.41 -24.88
C VAL A 66 10.62 4.06 -24.78
N THR A 67 10.27 2.99 -24.06
CA THR A 67 8.86 2.59 -23.85
C THR A 67 8.10 3.62 -23.03
N CYS A 68 8.67 4.12 -21.92
CA CYS A 68 8.07 5.18 -21.11
C CYS A 68 7.92 6.49 -21.90
N THR A 69 8.89 6.84 -22.75
CA THR A 69 8.83 8.04 -23.61
C THR A 69 7.74 7.90 -24.67
N CYS A 70 7.64 6.73 -25.30
CA CYS A 70 6.59 6.43 -26.26
C CYS A 70 5.19 6.47 -25.61
N LEU A 71 5.03 5.90 -24.42
CA LEU A 71 3.79 5.95 -23.64
C LEU A 71 3.43 7.39 -23.21
N ALA A 72 4.42 8.22 -22.84
CA ALA A 72 4.19 9.62 -22.50
C ALA A 72 3.74 10.44 -23.72
N ILE A 73 4.35 10.21 -24.89
CA ILE A 73 3.95 10.84 -26.16
C ILE A 73 2.54 10.39 -26.58
N ALA A 74 2.25 9.09 -26.51
CA ALA A 74 0.92 8.55 -26.80
C ALA A 74 -0.13 9.11 -25.82
N GLY A 75 0.19 9.19 -24.53
CA GLY A 75 -0.65 9.80 -23.50
C GLY A 75 -0.92 11.30 -23.74
N PHE A 76 0.09 12.05 -24.20
CA PHE A 76 -0.08 13.45 -24.59
C PHE A 76 -1.01 13.62 -25.80
N PHE A 77 -0.85 12.80 -26.85
CA PHE A 77 -1.76 12.82 -28.00
C PHE A 77 -3.19 12.38 -27.63
N LEU A 78 -3.34 11.35 -26.81
CA LEU A 78 -4.64 10.91 -26.28
C LEU A 78 -5.30 12.01 -25.44
N PHE A 79 -4.56 12.68 -24.55
CA PHE A 79 -5.08 13.81 -23.77
C PHE A 79 -5.49 14.98 -24.68
N LYS A 80 -4.66 15.32 -25.68
CA LYS A 80 -4.96 16.40 -26.64
C LYS A 80 -6.19 16.11 -27.52
N TRP A 81 -6.50 14.83 -27.79
CA TRP A 81 -7.61 14.42 -28.64
C TRP A 81 -8.90 14.14 -27.86
N LEU A 82 -8.80 13.46 -26.71
CA LEU A 82 -9.93 13.02 -25.88
C LEU A 82 -10.31 14.04 -24.80
N GLY A 83 -9.35 14.84 -24.33
CA GLY A 83 -9.56 15.85 -23.29
C GLY A 83 -10.61 16.91 -23.68
N PRO A 84 -10.44 17.66 -24.79
CA PRO A 84 -11.40 18.67 -25.21
C PRO A 84 -12.84 18.17 -25.34
N PRO A 85 -13.16 17.07 -26.09
CA PRO A 85 -14.54 16.60 -26.19
C PRO A 85 -15.08 16.02 -24.87
N PHE A 86 -14.24 15.54 -23.96
CA PHE A 86 -14.68 15.14 -22.61
C PHE A 86 -15.05 16.36 -21.75
N ILE A 87 -14.26 17.44 -21.80
CA ILE A 87 -14.61 18.70 -21.12
C ILE A 87 -15.89 19.30 -21.71
N GLU A 88 -16.00 19.40 -23.03
CA GLU A 88 -17.16 19.96 -23.74
C GLU A 88 -18.47 19.19 -23.51
N LYS A 89 -18.42 17.84 -23.54
CA LYS A 89 -19.65 17.00 -23.58
C LYS A 89 -20.01 16.36 -22.25
N VAL A 90 -19.06 16.26 -21.31
CA VAL A 90 -19.30 15.68 -19.98
C VAL A 90 -19.18 16.76 -18.91
N ILE A 91 -18.03 17.41 -18.77
CA ILE A 91 -17.77 18.30 -17.62
C ILE A 91 -18.58 19.60 -17.67
N ILE A 92 -18.60 20.32 -18.80
CA ILE A 92 -19.34 21.59 -18.89
C ILE A 92 -20.86 21.39 -18.69
N PRO A 93 -21.52 20.41 -19.35
CA PRO A 93 -22.95 20.13 -19.10
C PRO A 93 -23.23 19.66 -17.68
N LEU A 94 -22.34 18.85 -17.08
CA LEU A 94 -22.46 18.37 -15.71
C LEU A 94 -22.39 19.52 -14.70
N ILE A 95 -21.43 20.44 -14.84
CA ILE A 95 -21.32 21.62 -13.96
C ILE A 95 -22.54 22.54 -14.12
N ASN A 96 -22.98 22.83 -15.35
CA ASN A 96 -24.17 23.66 -15.57
C ASN A 96 -25.41 22.99 -14.91
N TRP A 97 -25.60 21.69 -15.11
CA TRP A 97 -26.72 20.94 -14.51
C TRP A 97 -26.65 20.90 -12.98
N GLU A 98 -25.46 20.77 -12.40
CA GLU A 98 -25.22 20.81 -10.95
C GLU A 98 -25.61 22.16 -10.36
N GLU A 99 -25.23 23.27 -11.01
CA GLU A 99 -25.54 24.65 -10.61
C GLU A 99 -27.01 25.05 -10.85
N GLU A 100 -27.67 24.48 -11.87
CA GLU A 100 -29.10 24.70 -12.16
C GLU A 100 -30.03 23.84 -11.27
N THR A 101 -29.62 22.63 -10.89
CA THR A 101 -30.48 21.65 -10.20
C THR A 101 -30.44 21.76 -8.68
N PHE A 102 -29.28 22.12 -8.09
CA PHE A 102 -29.09 22.04 -6.64
C PHE A 102 -28.66 23.37 -6.01
N SER A 103 -29.30 23.74 -4.91
CA SER A 103 -28.78 24.82 -4.07
C SER A 103 -27.50 24.37 -3.34
N PRO A 104 -26.53 25.27 -3.07
CA PRO A 104 -25.27 24.91 -2.42
C PRO A 104 -25.37 24.05 -1.14
N PRO A 105 -26.31 24.28 -0.19
CA PRO A 105 -26.41 23.41 1.00
C PRO A 105 -26.96 22.02 0.68
N VAL A 106 -27.87 21.88 -0.30
CA VAL A 106 -28.38 20.57 -0.74
C VAL A 106 -27.26 19.80 -1.44
N LEU A 107 -26.52 20.48 -2.31
CA LEU A 107 -25.37 19.91 -3.02
C LEU A 107 -24.27 19.46 -2.04
N ALA A 108 -23.95 20.25 -1.03
CA ALA A 108 -22.99 19.88 0.02
C ALA A 108 -23.44 18.63 0.79
N ALA A 109 -24.73 18.52 1.13
CA ALA A 109 -25.29 17.36 1.80
C ALA A 109 -25.28 16.09 0.91
N LEU A 110 -25.55 16.22 -0.39
CA LEU A 110 -25.45 15.12 -1.36
C LEU A 110 -24.01 14.62 -1.52
N MET A 111 -23.04 15.54 -1.63
CA MET A 111 -21.62 15.19 -1.72
C MET A 111 -21.13 14.50 -0.44
N PHE A 112 -21.47 15.06 0.73
CA PHE A 112 -21.19 14.44 2.05
C PHE A 112 -21.77 13.02 2.16
N ALA A 113 -23.06 12.85 1.85
CA ALA A 113 -23.73 11.55 1.91
C ALA A 113 -23.14 10.54 0.91
N SER A 114 -22.77 10.98 -0.28
CA SER A 114 -22.11 10.16 -1.30
C SER A 114 -20.73 9.69 -0.81
N VAL A 115 -19.86 10.58 -0.31
CA VAL A 115 -18.55 10.20 0.25
C VAL A 115 -18.69 9.25 1.44
N ALA A 116 -19.71 9.45 2.30
CA ALA A 116 -19.98 8.60 3.46
C ALA A 116 -20.56 7.23 3.13
N LEU A 117 -21.38 7.11 2.08
CA LEU A 117 -22.09 5.86 1.76
C LEU A 117 -21.40 5.02 0.68
N PHE A 118 -20.71 5.64 -0.28
CA PHE A 118 -20.07 4.91 -1.40
C PHE A 118 -19.11 3.78 -0.94
N PRO A 119 -18.27 3.95 0.10
CA PRO A 119 -17.41 2.87 0.58
C PRO A 119 -18.16 1.67 1.17
N VAL A 120 -19.42 1.83 1.59
CA VAL A 120 -20.30 0.74 2.06
C VAL A 120 -20.85 -0.09 0.90
N PHE A 121 -21.01 0.53 -0.27
CA PHE A 121 -21.50 -0.12 -1.50
C PHE A 121 -20.37 -0.54 -2.45
N PHE A 122 -19.12 -0.53 -1.98
CA PHE A 122 -17.90 -0.76 -2.76
C PHE A 122 -17.73 0.18 -3.97
N LEU A 123 -18.37 1.36 -3.93
CA LEU A 123 -18.27 2.39 -4.96
C LEU A 123 -17.06 3.31 -4.71
N PRO A 124 -16.36 3.78 -5.76
CA PRO A 124 -15.23 4.69 -5.61
C PRO A 124 -15.72 6.11 -5.24
N SER A 125 -15.21 6.66 -4.14
CA SER A 125 -15.56 8.03 -3.69
C SER A 125 -14.87 9.14 -4.50
N SER A 126 -13.82 8.82 -5.29
CA SER A 126 -12.99 9.81 -5.98
C SER A 126 -13.74 10.77 -6.91
N PRO A 127 -14.71 10.32 -7.76
CA PRO A 127 -15.50 11.25 -8.58
C PRO A 127 -16.28 12.27 -7.74
N THR A 128 -16.88 11.83 -6.63
CA THR A 128 -17.57 12.72 -5.67
C THR A 128 -16.60 13.72 -5.04
N MET A 129 -15.39 13.28 -4.69
CA MET A 129 -14.36 14.18 -4.14
C MET A 129 -13.92 15.23 -5.18
N TRP A 130 -13.84 14.86 -6.47
CA TRP A 130 -13.57 15.80 -7.56
C TRP A 130 -14.71 16.81 -7.74
N MET A 131 -15.97 16.36 -7.76
CA MET A 131 -17.15 17.25 -7.83
C MET A 131 -17.22 18.20 -6.62
N THR A 132 -16.97 17.70 -5.41
CA THR A 132 -16.90 18.55 -4.21
C THR A 132 -15.80 19.62 -4.33
N GLY A 133 -14.64 19.26 -4.91
CA GLY A 133 -13.57 20.23 -5.21
C GLY A 133 -13.94 21.24 -6.30
N MET A 134 -14.70 20.84 -7.33
CA MET A 134 -15.25 21.75 -8.34
C MET A 134 -16.24 22.75 -7.74
N SER A 135 -17.11 22.32 -6.83
CA SER A 135 -18.27 23.13 -6.40
C SER A 135 -18.04 23.91 -5.10
N PHE A 136 -17.15 23.46 -4.22
CA PHE A 136 -16.87 24.10 -2.92
C PHE A 136 -15.41 24.55 -2.74
N GLY A 137 -14.56 24.33 -3.73
CA GLY A 137 -13.14 24.67 -3.67
C GLY A 137 -12.39 23.95 -2.54
N TYR A 138 -11.23 24.48 -2.16
CA TYR A 138 -10.33 23.75 -1.26
C TYR A 138 -10.85 23.63 0.17
N VAL A 139 -11.12 24.76 0.85
CA VAL A 139 -11.37 24.75 2.31
C VAL A 139 -12.71 24.10 2.67
N VAL A 140 -13.80 24.51 2.01
CA VAL A 140 -15.14 23.97 2.31
C VAL A 140 -15.27 22.54 1.79
N GLY A 141 -14.76 22.26 0.58
CA GLY A 141 -14.74 20.90 0.03
C GLY A 141 -13.94 19.92 0.88
N TYR A 142 -12.81 20.35 1.45
CA TYR A 142 -12.03 19.56 2.40
C TYR A 142 -12.82 19.23 3.67
N MET A 143 -13.55 20.18 4.25
CA MET A 143 -14.39 19.93 5.43
C MET A 143 -15.53 18.93 5.14
N ILE A 144 -16.18 19.07 3.97
CA ILE A 144 -17.22 18.13 3.50
C ILE A 144 -16.64 16.72 3.32
N ILE A 145 -15.49 16.59 2.64
CA ILE A 145 -14.88 15.29 2.37
C ILE A 145 -14.34 14.64 3.63
N VAL A 146 -13.61 15.35 4.51
CA VAL A 146 -13.05 14.75 5.74
C VAL A 146 -14.14 14.26 6.68
N SER A 147 -15.24 15.01 6.82
CA SER A 147 -16.38 14.58 7.64
C SER A 147 -17.15 13.40 7.00
N GLY A 148 -17.31 13.41 5.66
CA GLY A 148 -17.87 12.27 4.92
C GLY A 148 -17.00 11.01 5.02
N VAL A 149 -15.67 11.13 4.87
CA VAL A 149 -14.69 10.03 4.99
C VAL A 149 -14.69 9.47 6.41
N ALA A 150 -14.80 10.30 7.45
CA ALA A 150 -14.90 9.82 8.83
C ALA A 150 -16.08 8.84 9.01
N ILE A 151 -17.24 9.12 8.41
CA ILE A 151 -18.38 8.21 8.41
C ILE A 151 -18.14 7.02 7.46
N GLY A 152 -17.60 7.27 6.27
CA GLY A 152 -17.38 6.26 5.23
C GLY A 152 -16.30 5.22 5.53
N VAL A 153 -15.38 5.49 6.46
CA VAL A 153 -14.49 4.46 7.02
C VAL A 153 -15.13 3.74 8.20
N SER A 154 -15.96 4.42 8.99
CA SER A 154 -16.59 3.85 10.20
C SER A 154 -17.78 2.94 9.90
N LEU A 155 -18.63 3.26 8.92
CA LEU A 155 -19.79 2.41 8.58
C LEU A 155 -19.37 0.99 8.15
N PRO A 156 -18.42 0.78 7.21
CA PRO A 156 -17.98 -0.57 6.86
C PRO A 156 -17.25 -1.29 8.01
N PHE A 157 -16.60 -0.56 8.91
CA PHE A 157 -15.97 -1.14 10.11
C PHE A 157 -17.03 -1.72 11.05
N PHE A 158 -18.07 -0.96 11.40
CA PHE A 158 -19.16 -1.49 12.23
C PHE A 158 -19.97 -2.58 11.53
N ILE A 159 -20.18 -2.49 10.22
CA ILE A 159 -20.84 -3.55 9.43
C ILE A 159 -19.97 -4.81 9.41
N GLY A 160 -18.65 -4.68 9.21
CA GLY A 160 -17.69 -5.78 9.21
C GLY A 160 -17.66 -6.55 10.53
N SER A 161 -17.94 -5.89 11.67
CA SER A 161 -18.01 -6.55 12.99
C SER A 161 -19.07 -7.66 13.04
N PHE A 162 -20.21 -7.48 12.37
CA PHE A 162 -21.26 -8.52 12.30
C PHE A 162 -20.85 -9.72 11.43
N PHE A 163 -19.87 -9.55 10.54
CA PHE A 163 -19.41 -10.58 9.61
C PHE A 163 -17.98 -11.07 9.89
N HIS A 164 -17.37 -10.70 11.02
CA HIS A 164 -15.96 -10.93 11.36
C HIS A 164 -15.46 -12.35 11.00
N ARG A 165 -16.12 -13.41 11.49
CA ARG A 165 -15.76 -14.81 11.17
C ARG A 165 -15.72 -15.09 9.67
N ARG A 166 -16.66 -14.53 8.90
CA ARG A 166 -16.75 -14.73 7.45
C ARG A 166 -15.69 -13.95 6.67
N ILE A 167 -15.23 -12.82 7.22
CA ILE A 167 -14.09 -12.05 6.69
C ILE A 167 -12.78 -12.78 7.00
N GLU A 168 -12.65 -13.38 8.18
CA GLU A 168 -11.48 -14.21 8.54
C GLU A 168 -11.37 -15.47 7.65
N GLU A 169 -12.44 -16.27 7.52
CA GLU A 169 -12.55 -17.42 6.58
C GLU A 169 -12.19 -17.07 5.12
N TRP A 170 -12.33 -15.79 4.73
CA TRP A 170 -11.95 -15.29 3.41
C TRP A 170 -10.49 -14.81 3.37
N LEU A 171 -10.02 -14.16 4.42
CA LEU A 171 -8.67 -13.59 4.54
C LEU A 171 -7.61 -14.69 4.66
N GLU A 172 -7.92 -15.83 5.30
CA GLU A 172 -7.06 -17.02 5.36
C GLU A 172 -6.63 -17.54 3.98
N LYS A 173 -7.44 -17.30 2.93
CA LYS A 173 -7.13 -17.69 1.55
C LYS A 173 -6.00 -16.86 0.93
N TYR A 174 -5.57 -15.78 1.60
CA TYR A 174 -4.52 -14.87 1.18
C TYR A 174 -3.49 -14.64 2.31
N PRO A 175 -2.77 -15.69 2.78
CA PRO A 175 -2.02 -15.65 4.04
C PRO A 175 -0.97 -14.53 4.11
N LYS A 176 -0.32 -14.18 3.00
CA LYS A 176 0.62 -13.03 2.95
C LYS A 176 -0.06 -11.68 3.23
N ARG A 177 -1.31 -11.49 2.78
CA ARG A 177 -2.10 -10.30 3.09
C ARG A 177 -2.67 -10.37 4.50
N ALA A 178 -3.13 -11.55 4.93
CA ALA A 178 -3.60 -11.80 6.28
C ALA A 178 -2.55 -11.45 7.35
N ALA A 179 -1.29 -11.83 7.13
CA ALA A 179 -0.19 -11.55 8.04
C ALA A 179 0.05 -10.04 8.25
N VAL A 180 0.21 -9.26 7.17
CA VAL A 180 0.37 -7.79 7.23
C VAL A 180 -0.82 -7.13 7.92
N LEU A 181 -2.03 -7.62 7.65
CA LEU A 181 -3.25 -7.10 8.26
C LEU A 181 -3.34 -7.43 9.76
N LYS A 182 -3.15 -8.70 10.17
CA LYS A 182 -3.16 -9.08 11.60
C LYS A 182 -2.01 -8.43 12.39
N ALA A 183 -0.85 -8.21 11.76
CA ALA A 183 0.26 -7.45 12.35
C ALA A 183 -0.13 -5.99 12.67
N ALA A 184 -1.02 -5.36 11.88
CA ALA A 184 -1.52 -4.02 12.16
C ALA A 184 -2.45 -3.94 13.39
N GLY A 185 -3.00 -5.08 13.84
CA GLY A 185 -3.69 -5.22 15.12
C GLY A 185 -2.76 -5.26 16.33
N GLY A 186 -1.48 -5.57 16.12
CA GLY A 186 -0.53 -5.83 17.20
C GLY A 186 -0.21 -4.60 18.06
N GLY A 187 -0.15 -4.81 19.38
CA GLY A 187 0.42 -3.88 20.34
C GLY A 187 -0.45 -2.67 20.68
N ASN A 188 0.22 -1.58 21.08
CA ASN A 188 -0.45 -0.42 21.69
C ASN A 188 -1.26 0.40 20.67
N TRP A 189 -2.25 1.15 21.17
CA TRP A 189 -3.09 2.12 20.44
C TRP A 189 -2.34 2.95 19.36
N PHE A 190 -1.15 3.48 19.71
CA PHE A 190 -0.34 4.28 18.79
C PHE A 190 0.36 3.45 17.69
N HIS A 191 0.66 2.18 17.97
CA HIS A 191 1.20 1.25 16.98
C HIS A 191 0.13 0.92 15.93
N GLN A 192 -1.07 0.55 16.38
CA GLN A 192 -2.23 0.33 15.52
C GLN A 192 -2.52 1.57 14.64
N PHE A 193 -2.56 2.78 15.24
CA PHE A 193 -2.77 4.04 14.51
C PHE A 193 -1.75 4.23 13.37
N LYS A 194 -0.47 3.98 13.67
CA LYS A 194 0.62 4.11 12.70
C LYS A 194 0.53 3.05 11.61
N ALA A 195 0.19 1.81 11.94
CA ALA A 195 0.02 0.72 10.98
C ALA A 195 -1.15 0.98 10.03
N VAL A 196 -2.30 1.41 10.55
CA VAL A 196 -3.47 1.87 9.77
C VAL A 196 -3.06 2.99 8.82
N ALA A 197 -2.37 4.03 9.30
CA ALA A 197 -1.93 5.15 8.46
C ALA A 197 -0.97 4.72 7.35
N LEU A 198 -0.04 3.79 7.61
CA LEU A 198 0.86 3.23 6.61
C LEU A 198 0.13 2.39 5.56
N ILE A 199 -0.84 1.55 5.97
CA ILE A 199 -1.68 0.78 5.04
C ILE A 199 -2.54 1.70 4.16
N ARG A 200 -3.02 2.82 4.70
CA ARG A 200 -3.81 3.83 3.97
C ARG A 200 -3.00 4.69 3.01
N ILE A 201 -1.70 4.86 3.28
CA ILE A 201 -0.73 5.48 2.36
C ILE A 201 -0.30 4.48 1.25
N SER A 202 -0.53 3.18 1.45
CA SER A 202 -0.26 2.12 0.48
C SER A 202 -1.38 2.00 -0.57
N PRO A 203 -1.12 1.59 -1.83
CA PRO A 203 -2.15 1.37 -2.85
C PRO A 203 -2.94 0.07 -2.60
N PHE A 204 -3.06 -0.34 -1.35
CA PHE A 204 -4.00 -1.37 -0.94
C PHE A 204 -5.42 -0.82 -1.12
N PRO A 205 -6.35 -1.52 -1.78
CA PRO A 205 -7.69 -0.98 -2.05
C PRO A 205 -8.42 -0.58 -0.77
N TYR A 206 -8.59 0.74 -0.56
CA TYR A 206 -9.03 1.30 0.72
C TYR A 206 -10.40 0.76 1.16
N ILE A 207 -11.29 0.49 0.19
CA ILE A 207 -12.61 -0.11 0.38
C ILE A 207 -12.51 -1.50 1.00
N LEU A 208 -11.62 -2.36 0.50
CA LEU A 208 -11.39 -3.70 1.08
C LEU A 208 -10.83 -3.58 2.50
N TYR A 209 -9.92 -2.63 2.74
CA TYR A 209 -9.35 -2.41 4.06
C TYR A 209 -10.40 -1.95 5.09
N ASN A 210 -11.42 -1.19 4.69
CA ASN A 210 -12.47 -0.75 5.62
C ASN A 210 -13.20 -1.93 6.30
N TYR A 211 -13.42 -3.02 5.58
CA TYR A 211 -14.02 -4.25 6.11
C TYR A 211 -12.96 -5.15 6.77
N CYS A 212 -11.80 -5.33 6.14
CA CYS A 212 -10.79 -6.25 6.63
C CYS A 212 -10.10 -5.76 7.92
N ALA A 213 -10.08 -4.46 8.22
CA ALA A 213 -9.56 -3.90 9.47
C ALA A 213 -10.31 -4.39 10.74
N VAL A 214 -11.46 -5.03 10.56
CA VAL A 214 -12.23 -5.66 11.65
C VAL A 214 -11.76 -7.10 11.93
N ALA A 215 -11.26 -7.80 10.91
CA ALA A 215 -10.64 -9.13 11.05
C ALA A 215 -9.18 -9.06 11.56
N THR A 216 -8.76 -7.88 12.02
CA THR A 216 -7.40 -7.60 12.51
C THR A 216 -7.38 -7.04 13.93
N GLU A 217 -8.49 -7.12 14.69
CA GLU A 217 -8.58 -6.69 16.10
C GLU A 217 -8.13 -5.23 16.38
N VAL A 218 -8.08 -4.39 15.34
CA VAL A 218 -7.68 -2.99 15.46
C VAL A 218 -8.77 -2.21 16.20
N GLN A 219 -8.38 -1.44 17.21
CA GLN A 219 -9.31 -0.60 17.95
C GLN A 219 -9.87 0.50 17.04
N TYR A 220 -11.16 0.82 17.22
CA TYR A 220 -11.88 1.80 16.39
C TYR A 220 -11.21 3.17 16.30
N TRP A 221 -10.69 3.70 17.42
CA TRP A 221 -10.08 5.04 17.44
C TRP A 221 -8.73 5.12 16.69
N PRO A 222 -7.78 4.19 16.89
CA PRO A 222 -6.61 4.03 16.02
C PRO A 222 -6.96 3.86 14.54
N TYR A 223 -7.98 3.05 14.22
CA TYR A 223 -8.45 2.85 12.86
C TYR A 223 -9.01 4.15 12.23
N LEU A 224 -9.87 4.88 12.94
CA LEU A 224 -10.47 6.12 12.43
C LEU A 224 -9.40 7.20 12.23
N LEU A 225 -8.61 7.49 13.27
CA LEU A 225 -7.58 8.54 13.20
C LEU A 225 -6.48 8.18 12.20
N GLY A 226 -6.04 6.93 12.15
CA GLY A 226 -5.05 6.46 11.18
C GLY A 226 -5.59 6.52 9.74
N SER A 227 -6.89 6.29 9.55
CA SER A 227 -7.55 6.45 8.24
C SER A 227 -7.60 7.90 7.81
N LEU A 228 -8.02 8.82 8.68
CA LEU A 228 -8.08 10.25 8.36
C LEU A 228 -6.69 10.83 8.04
N VAL A 229 -5.66 10.46 8.81
CA VAL A 229 -4.28 10.90 8.55
C VAL A 229 -3.69 10.24 7.30
N GLY A 230 -3.95 8.95 7.06
CA GLY A 230 -3.41 8.22 5.91
C GLY A 230 -4.05 8.60 4.57
N MET A 231 -5.37 8.87 4.55
CA MET A 231 -6.10 9.28 3.35
C MET A 231 -5.91 10.77 2.98
N GLN A 232 -5.24 11.55 3.83
CA GLN A 232 -5.04 12.99 3.64
C GLN A 232 -4.44 13.35 2.27
N PHE A 233 -3.53 12.54 1.74
CA PHE A 233 -2.94 12.77 0.41
C PHE A 233 -3.98 12.60 -0.73
N ASP A 234 -4.80 11.54 -0.67
CA ASP A 234 -5.83 11.24 -1.67
C ASP A 234 -6.94 12.31 -1.66
N ILE A 235 -7.37 12.73 -0.46
CA ILE A 235 -8.34 13.83 -0.27
C ILE A 235 -7.82 15.12 -0.91
N ILE A 236 -6.58 15.54 -0.58
CA ILE A 236 -5.97 16.77 -1.11
C ILE A 236 -5.83 16.69 -2.63
N THR A 237 -5.25 15.61 -3.16
CA THR A 237 -5.05 15.42 -4.60
C THR A 237 -6.39 15.39 -5.35
N SER A 238 -7.42 14.76 -4.81
CA SER A 238 -8.75 14.73 -5.41
C SER A 238 -9.41 16.11 -5.45
N ILE A 239 -9.34 16.89 -4.36
CA ILE A 239 -9.88 18.26 -4.32
C ILE A 239 -9.17 19.16 -5.34
N TYR A 240 -7.83 19.13 -5.38
CA TYR A 240 -7.06 19.91 -6.37
C TYR A 240 -7.34 19.47 -7.80
N THR A 241 -7.56 18.16 -8.04
CA THR A 241 -7.97 17.64 -9.36
C THR A 241 -9.33 18.20 -9.78
N GLY A 242 -10.31 18.26 -8.86
CA GLY A 242 -11.60 18.92 -9.09
C GLY A 242 -11.45 20.40 -9.46
N ILE A 243 -10.77 21.18 -8.62
CA ILE A 243 -10.52 22.62 -8.86
C ILE A 243 -9.86 22.84 -10.23
N LEU A 244 -8.88 22.01 -10.59
CA LEU A 244 -8.17 22.08 -11.86
C LEU A 244 -9.08 21.74 -13.06
N ILE A 245 -9.94 20.72 -12.94
CA ILE A 245 -10.95 20.38 -13.97
C ILE A 245 -11.90 21.56 -14.20
N ARG A 246 -12.42 22.19 -13.14
CA ARG A 246 -13.29 23.37 -13.26
C ARG A 246 -12.58 24.56 -13.92
N ALA A 247 -11.32 24.81 -13.57
CA ALA A 247 -10.53 25.88 -14.16
C ALA A 247 -10.22 25.66 -15.66
N PHE A 248 -9.98 24.42 -16.08
CA PHE A 248 -9.90 24.09 -17.52
C PHE A 248 -11.25 24.24 -18.22
N ALA A 249 -12.35 23.82 -17.59
CA ALA A 249 -13.69 23.93 -18.14
C ALA A 249 -14.15 25.38 -18.34
N SER A 250 -13.84 26.29 -17.42
CA SER A 250 -14.17 27.73 -17.58
C SER A 250 -13.39 28.37 -18.72
N VAL A 251 -12.08 28.09 -18.83
CA VAL A 251 -11.24 28.58 -19.94
C VAL A 251 -11.77 28.11 -21.30
N HIS A 252 -12.26 26.86 -21.38
CA HIS A 252 -12.81 26.31 -22.62
C HIS A 252 -14.22 26.86 -22.95
N LYS A 253 -15.00 27.27 -21.93
CA LYS A 253 -16.35 27.85 -22.08
C LYS A 253 -16.31 29.27 -22.66
N GLU A 254 -15.26 30.05 -22.40
CA GLU A 254 -15.21 31.47 -22.80
C GLU A 254 -14.65 31.74 -24.21
N ASN A 255 -13.85 30.84 -24.79
CA ASN A 255 -13.22 30.99 -26.13
C ASN A 255 -12.38 32.27 -26.36
N THR A 256 -12.09 33.04 -25.31
CA THR A 256 -11.43 34.35 -25.38
C THR A 256 -9.90 34.21 -25.33
N LEU A 257 -9.25 34.30 -26.49
CA LEU A 257 -7.79 34.26 -26.68
C LEU A 257 -7.02 35.47 -26.07
N SER A 258 -7.65 36.22 -25.15
CA SER A 258 -7.26 37.58 -24.75
C SER A 258 -6.91 37.71 -23.26
N SER A 259 -6.58 36.61 -22.58
CA SER A 259 -5.99 36.64 -21.23
C SER A 259 -5.00 35.50 -21.06
N ALA A 260 -3.69 35.81 -21.17
CA ALA A 260 -2.63 34.81 -20.99
C ALA A 260 -2.46 34.37 -19.52
N ALA A 261 -2.92 35.17 -18.55
CA ALA A 261 -2.66 34.94 -17.12
C ALA A 261 -3.32 33.65 -16.56
N PRO A 262 -4.60 33.32 -16.83
CA PRO A 262 -5.22 32.09 -16.34
C PRO A 262 -4.57 30.83 -16.94
N HIS A 263 -4.19 30.86 -18.22
CA HIS A 263 -3.49 29.73 -18.85
C HIS A 263 -2.16 29.41 -18.16
N VAL A 264 -1.38 30.45 -17.80
CA VAL A 264 -0.10 30.25 -17.11
C VAL A 264 -0.30 29.73 -15.69
N SER A 265 -1.25 30.27 -14.91
CA SER A 265 -1.48 29.80 -13.53
C SER A 265 -2.03 28.37 -13.50
N VAL A 266 -3.01 28.03 -14.35
CA VAL A 266 -3.57 26.68 -14.48
C VAL A 266 -2.48 25.68 -14.93
N THR A 267 -1.64 26.05 -15.90
CA THR A 267 -0.54 25.18 -16.37
C THR A 267 0.53 24.99 -15.29
N LEU A 268 0.90 26.04 -14.56
CA LEU A 268 1.91 25.99 -13.51
C LEU A 268 1.43 25.16 -12.30
N VAL A 269 0.15 25.27 -11.92
CA VAL A 269 -0.48 24.42 -10.89
C VAL A 269 -0.56 22.97 -11.37
N GLY A 270 -1.01 22.72 -12.61
CA GLY A 270 -1.07 21.37 -13.17
C GLY A 270 0.30 20.70 -13.24
N PHE A 271 1.34 21.42 -13.68
CA PHE A 271 2.73 20.95 -13.68
C PHE A 271 3.23 20.66 -12.25
N SER A 272 2.95 21.55 -11.30
CA SER A 272 3.30 21.36 -9.89
C SER A 272 2.60 20.13 -9.29
N MET A 273 1.36 19.83 -9.70
CA MET A 273 0.60 18.65 -9.27
C MET A 273 1.19 17.35 -9.87
N ILE A 274 1.57 17.36 -11.16
CA ILE A 274 2.29 16.23 -11.80
C ILE A 274 3.63 15.97 -11.10
N VAL A 275 4.43 17.03 -10.87
CA VAL A 275 5.71 16.92 -10.14
C VAL A 275 5.49 16.41 -8.71
N GLY A 276 4.49 16.92 -8.01
CA GLY A 276 4.10 16.44 -6.68
C GLY A 276 3.72 14.96 -6.67
N THR A 277 2.93 14.51 -7.64
CA THR A 277 2.51 13.11 -7.80
C THR A 277 3.71 12.20 -8.12
N VAL A 278 4.60 12.61 -9.02
CA VAL A 278 5.82 11.86 -9.37
C VAL A 278 6.78 11.77 -8.19
N ILE A 279 6.99 12.87 -7.45
CA ILE A 279 7.80 12.88 -6.22
C ILE A 279 7.16 11.98 -5.16
N PHE A 280 5.84 12.08 -4.94
CA PHE A 280 5.12 11.23 -4.00
C PHE A 280 5.29 9.75 -4.36
N PHE A 281 5.00 9.35 -5.60
CA PHE A 281 5.11 7.94 -6.04
C PHE A 281 6.55 7.42 -5.92
N THR A 282 7.54 8.26 -6.22
CA THR A 282 8.98 7.95 -6.09
C THR A 282 9.40 7.77 -4.63
N VAL A 283 8.96 8.67 -3.73
CA VAL A 283 9.24 8.59 -2.29
C VAL A 283 8.49 7.42 -1.66
N TYR A 284 7.26 7.18 -2.09
CA TYR A 284 6.40 6.08 -1.65
C TYR A 284 7.02 4.72 -2.01
N ALA A 285 7.38 4.49 -3.27
CA ALA A 285 8.07 3.26 -3.70
C ALA A 285 9.40 3.08 -2.92
N LYS A 286 10.17 4.16 -2.73
CA LYS A 286 11.39 4.16 -1.90
C LYS A 286 11.16 4.04 -0.39
N ARG A 287 9.91 4.10 0.11
CA ARG A 287 9.57 3.73 1.49
C ARG A 287 9.24 2.24 1.57
N GLN A 288 8.32 1.74 0.74
CA GLN A 288 7.92 0.34 0.74
C GLN A 288 9.09 -0.63 0.49
N LEU A 289 9.97 -0.33 -0.47
CA LEU A 289 11.20 -1.12 -0.67
C LEU A 289 12.03 -1.24 0.61
N ARG A 290 12.12 -0.16 1.41
CA ARG A 290 12.85 -0.13 2.70
C ARG A 290 12.06 -0.64 3.90
N GLU A 291 10.77 -0.90 3.75
CA GLU A 291 9.95 -1.57 4.76
C GLU A 291 10.03 -3.08 4.54
N LEU A 292 9.84 -3.55 3.30
CA LEU A 292 10.05 -4.96 2.91
C LEU A 292 11.48 -5.45 3.23
N GLN A 293 12.51 -4.66 2.89
CA GLN A 293 13.91 -5.00 3.22
C GLN A 293 14.16 -5.13 4.74
N LYS A 294 13.41 -4.41 5.58
CA LYS A 294 13.52 -4.51 7.05
C LYS A 294 12.72 -5.68 7.62
N GLU A 295 11.72 -6.14 6.90
CA GLU A 295 10.89 -7.29 7.27
C GLU A 295 11.65 -8.59 6.96
N ASP A 296 12.26 -8.71 5.77
CA ASP A 296 13.20 -9.79 5.45
C ASP A 296 14.38 -9.84 6.44
N GLN A 297 15.00 -8.70 6.77
CA GLN A 297 16.08 -8.65 7.78
C GLN A 297 15.65 -9.05 9.21
N ARG A 298 14.35 -9.13 9.50
CA ARG A 298 13.79 -9.58 10.80
C ARG A 298 13.31 -11.02 10.79
N LEU A 299 13.32 -11.67 9.62
CA LEU A 299 12.98 -13.09 9.45
C LEU A 299 14.22 -13.96 9.22
N LEU A 300 15.40 -13.33 9.09
CA LEU A 300 16.69 -13.95 8.78
C LEU A 300 17.75 -13.74 9.88
N GLY A 301 17.37 -13.23 11.04
CA GLY A 301 18.24 -12.97 12.20
C GLY A 301 17.45 -12.78 13.48
#